data_AF-A0A918C009-F1
#
_entry.id   AF-A0A918C009-F1
#
_cell.length_a   1.000
_cell.length_b   1.000
_cell.length_c   1.000
_cell.angle_alpha   90.00
_cell.angle_beta   90.00
_cell.angle_gamma   90.00
#
_symmetry.space_group_name_H-M   'P 1'
#
loop_
_entity.id
_entity.type
_entity.pdbx_description
1 polymer ?
#
loop_
_entity_poly.entity_id
_entity_poly.type
_entity_poly.pdbx_seq_one_letter_code
_entity_poly.pdbx_strand_id
1 'polypeptide(L)'
;MKKLLILPLLALASCAPLLSTVQGTAATLTTDGTSVLFSNPGPQTAEDVSVVLYGPVTVTGVTCIPFSRSWICPINDVPAGKGFRLQFTGNLNNASASFYTASSGNKPLYVQLK
;
A
#
# COMPACT_ATOMS: atom_id res chain seq x y z
N MET A 1 60.72 9.54 -33.00
CA MET A 1 60.76 9.38 -31.53
C MET A 1 59.35 9.06 -31.05
N LYS A 2 59.13 7.83 -30.59
CA LYS A 2 57.86 7.28 -30.11
C LYS A 2 57.62 7.81 -28.69
N LYS A 3 56.59 8.62 -28.46
CA LYS A 3 56.10 8.92 -27.12
C LYS A 3 54.72 8.30 -26.95
N LEU A 4 54.70 7.13 -26.30
CA LEU A 4 53.50 6.60 -25.67
C LEU A 4 53.13 7.55 -24.53
N LEU A 5 51.93 8.12 -24.58
CA LEU A 5 51.33 8.77 -23.43
C LEU A 5 50.27 7.85 -22.85
N ILE A 6 50.46 7.62 -21.56
CA ILE A 6 49.85 6.64 -20.70
C ILE A 6 48.43 7.12 -20.34
N LEU A 7 47.47 6.22 -20.54
CA LEU A 7 46.19 6.04 -19.85
C LEU A 7 45.77 7.16 -18.85
N PRO A 8 44.65 7.87 -19.08
CA PRO A 8 43.85 8.43 -17.98
C PRO A 8 42.81 7.38 -17.57
N LEU A 9 43.24 6.37 -16.79
CA LEU A 9 42.38 5.31 -16.27
C LEU A 9 41.88 5.67 -14.86
N LEU A 10 41.24 6.83 -14.67
CA LEU A 10 40.94 7.35 -13.33
C LEU A 10 39.69 8.26 -13.26
N ALA A 11 38.61 7.95 -14.00
CA ALA A 11 37.40 8.77 -13.95
C ALA A 11 36.06 7.99 -14.03
N LEU A 12 35.98 6.76 -13.52
CA LEU A 12 34.71 5.98 -13.54
C LEU A 12 34.28 5.42 -12.18
N ALA A 13 34.88 5.88 -11.07
CA ALA A 13 34.47 5.48 -9.73
C ALA A 13 33.49 6.50 -9.11
N SER A 14 32.28 6.65 -9.67
CA SER A 14 31.12 7.20 -8.93
C SER A 14 29.78 7.07 -9.66
N CYS A 15 29.57 6.00 -10.43
CA CYS A 15 28.20 5.53 -10.65
C CYS A 15 27.86 4.56 -9.51
N ALA A 16 27.78 5.08 -8.28
CA ALA A 16 27.04 4.37 -7.25
C ALA A 16 25.62 4.21 -7.79
N PRO A 17 25.09 2.99 -7.92
CA PRO A 17 23.71 2.84 -8.31
C PRO A 17 22.87 3.53 -7.23
N LEU A 18 22.17 4.61 -7.61
CA LEU A 18 21.03 5.16 -6.90
C LEU A 18 19.88 4.13 -6.94
N LEU A 19 20.15 2.94 -6.43
CA LEU A 19 19.22 1.85 -6.21
C LEU A 19 19.28 1.59 -4.72
N SER A 20 18.32 2.12 -3.96
CA SER A 20 17.71 1.50 -2.76
C SER A 20 16.92 2.50 -1.89
N THR A 21 16.06 3.35 -2.46
CA THR A 21 15.06 4.06 -1.64
C THR A 21 13.62 3.94 -2.15
N VAL A 22 13.37 3.24 -3.26
CA VAL A 22 12.01 2.93 -3.75
C VAL A 22 11.54 1.56 -3.24
N GLN A 23 11.76 1.23 -1.96
CA GLN A 23 11.40 -0.10 -1.43
C GLN A 23 10.68 -0.07 -0.07
N GLY A 24 10.01 1.03 0.29
CA GLY A 24 9.44 1.17 1.64
C GLY A 24 8.08 1.88 1.79
N THR A 25 7.30 2.13 0.73
CA THR A 25 6.11 3.02 0.81
C THR A 25 4.80 2.44 0.26
N ALA A 26 4.74 1.13 0.00
CA ALA A 26 3.48 0.51 -0.42
C ALA A 26 2.51 0.43 0.78
N ALA A 27 1.25 0.81 0.57
CA ALA A 27 0.19 0.57 1.55
C ALA A 27 0.11 -0.92 1.91
N THR A 28 -0.38 -1.20 3.11
CA THR A 28 -0.51 -2.57 3.60
C THR A 28 -1.87 -2.81 4.22
N LEU A 29 -2.33 -4.06 4.13
CA LEU A 29 -3.50 -4.55 4.84
C LEU A 29 -3.06 -5.72 5.73
N THR A 30 -3.30 -5.61 7.03
CA THR A 30 -2.95 -6.65 8.02
C THR A 30 -4.13 -6.91 8.94
N THR A 31 -4.10 -8.03 9.67
CA THR A 31 -5.06 -8.31 10.75
C THR A 31 -4.43 -8.13 12.12
N ASP A 32 -5.22 -7.67 13.07
CA ASP A 32 -4.90 -7.59 14.49
C ASP A 32 -6.13 -8.00 15.30
N GLY A 33 -6.21 -9.29 15.63
CA GLY A 33 -7.37 -9.89 16.28
C GLY A 33 -8.65 -9.69 15.47
N THR A 34 -9.61 -8.97 16.04
CA THR A 34 -10.92 -8.63 15.46
C THR A 34 -10.88 -7.35 14.62
N SER A 35 -9.72 -7.00 14.07
CA SER A 35 -9.55 -5.79 13.26
C SER A 35 -8.75 -6.06 11.99
N VAL A 36 -9.13 -5.40 10.91
CA VAL A 36 -8.29 -5.20 9.73
C VAL A 36 -7.68 -3.81 9.80
N LEU A 37 -6.38 -3.71 9.61
CA LEU A 37 -5.63 -2.47 9.62
C LEU A 37 -5.14 -2.15 8.21
N PHE A 38 -5.64 -1.05 7.65
CA PHE A 38 -5.08 -0.44 6.44
C PHE A 38 -4.04 0.60 6.86
N SER A 39 -2.80 0.49 6.38
CA SER A 39 -1.72 1.43 6.66
C SER A 39 -1.25 2.10 5.38
N ASN A 40 -1.14 3.43 5.40
CA ASN A 40 -0.60 4.22 4.31
C ASN A 40 0.74 4.85 4.72
N PRO A 41 1.88 4.14 4.54
CA PRO A 41 3.21 4.70 4.79
C PRO A 41 3.67 5.61 3.64
N GLY A 42 2.89 5.70 2.55
CA GLY A 42 3.24 6.48 1.37
C GLY A 42 3.23 7.99 1.63
N PRO A 43 3.84 8.77 0.71
CA PRO A 43 3.94 10.22 0.84
C PRO A 43 2.64 10.97 0.50
N GLN A 44 1.63 10.27 -0.01
CA GLN A 44 0.36 10.85 -0.49
C GLN A 44 -0.80 10.27 0.29
N THR A 45 -1.88 11.04 0.42
CA THR A 45 -3.15 10.55 0.93
C THR A 45 -3.66 9.40 0.06
N ALA A 46 -4.16 8.35 0.72
CA ALA A 46 -4.94 7.31 0.07
C ALA A 46 -6.39 7.78 0.05
N GLU A 47 -6.89 8.05 -1.15
CA GLU A 47 -8.21 8.60 -1.42
C GLU A 47 -9.20 7.48 -1.79
N ASP A 48 -10.48 7.68 -1.50
CA ASP A 48 -11.58 6.76 -1.85
C ASP A 48 -11.31 5.31 -1.43
N VAL A 49 -10.76 5.14 -0.23
CA VAL A 49 -10.32 3.82 0.23
C VAL A 49 -11.54 2.93 0.49
N SER A 50 -11.54 1.74 -0.11
CA SER A 50 -12.57 0.73 0.09
C SER A 50 -11.93 -0.58 0.54
N VAL A 51 -12.30 -1.05 1.73
CA VAL A 51 -11.83 -2.34 2.27
C VAL A 51 -12.89 -3.40 2.01
N VAL A 52 -12.51 -4.50 1.38
CA VAL A 52 -13.39 -5.65 1.14
C VAL A 52 -13.01 -6.77 2.09
N LEU A 53 -13.97 -7.24 2.90
CA LEU A 53 -13.81 -8.37 3.80
C LEU A 53 -14.51 -9.59 3.23
N TYR A 54 -13.83 -10.74 3.16
CA TYR A 54 -14.38 -12.00 2.67
C TYR A 54 -14.60 -12.98 3.82
N GLY A 55 -15.82 -13.51 3.94
CA GLY A 55 -16.16 -14.49 4.96
C GLY A 55 -17.40 -14.13 5.77
N PRO A 56 -17.85 -15.03 6.66
CA PRO A 56 -18.96 -14.80 7.58
C PRO A 56 -18.51 -13.85 8.70
N VAL A 57 -18.43 -12.56 8.37
CA VAL A 57 -18.08 -11.48 9.30
C VAL A 57 -19.25 -10.51 9.48
N THR A 58 -19.21 -9.76 10.58
CA THR A 58 -20.07 -8.60 10.84
C THR A 58 -19.18 -7.42 11.18
N VAL A 59 -19.40 -6.28 10.56
CA VAL A 59 -18.57 -5.08 10.71
C VAL A 59 -19.27 -4.07 11.63
N THR A 60 -18.51 -3.39 12.48
CA THR A 60 -19.03 -2.35 13.38
C THR A 60 -18.36 -1.01 13.10
N GLY A 61 -19.08 0.09 13.36
CA GLY A 61 -18.54 1.45 13.28
C GLY A 61 -18.38 2.02 11.87
N VAL A 62 -18.57 1.22 10.82
CA VAL A 62 -18.56 1.66 9.41
C VAL A 62 -19.77 1.06 8.70
N THR A 63 -20.40 1.84 7.82
CA THR A 63 -21.47 1.34 6.96
C THR A 63 -20.86 0.55 5.80
N CYS A 64 -21.06 -0.76 5.79
CA CYS A 64 -20.58 -1.63 4.72
C CYS A 64 -21.74 -2.13 3.87
N ILE A 65 -21.46 -2.32 2.57
CA ILE A 65 -22.39 -2.84 1.59
C ILE A 65 -22.17 -4.36 1.48
N PRO A 66 -23.16 -5.20 1.79
CA PRO A 66 -23.04 -6.64 1.58
C PRO A 66 -23.03 -6.95 0.08
N PHE A 67 -22.10 -7.80 -0.34
CA PHE A 67 -21.99 -8.27 -1.72
C PHE A 67 -21.61 -9.75 -1.75
N SER A 68 -22.57 -10.62 -2.08
CA SER A 68 -22.38 -12.08 -2.11
C SER A 68 -21.84 -12.62 -0.78
N ARG A 69 -20.56 -13.03 -0.73
CA ARG A 69 -19.86 -13.55 0.47
C ARG A 69 -18.83 -12.55 1.03
N SER A 70 -18.99 -11.29 0.69
CA SER A 70 -18.09 -10.21 1.10
C SER A 70 -18.85 -8.98 1.58
N TRP A 71 -18.12 -8.12 2.29
CA TRP A 71 -18.57 -6.81 2.74
C TRP A 71 -17.64 -5.76 2.15
N ILE A 72 -18.19 -4.80 1.42
CA ILE A 72 -17.45 -3.66 0.87
C ILE A 72 -17.64 -2.50 1.83
N CYS A 73 -16.56 -2.08 2.48
CA CYS A 73 -16.54 -1.05 3.51
C CYS A 73 -15.77 0.17 2.97
N PRO A 74 -16.47 1.16 2.39
CA PRO A 74 -15.83 2.44 2.11
C PRO A 74 -15.41 3.07 3.44
N ILE A 75 -14.18 3.53 3.51
CA ILE A 75 -13.64 4.27 4.65
C ILE A 75 -13.24 5.67 4.19
N ASN A 76 -13.03 6.58 5.14
CA ASN A 76 -12.53 7.91 4.82
C ASN A 76 -11.10 7.85 4.26
N ASP A 77 -10.71 8.91 3.55
CA ASP A 77 -9.33 9.11 3.11
C ASP A 77 -8.34 8.92 4.26
N VAL A 78 -7.21 8.27 3.96
CA VAL A 78 -6.16 7.96 4.93
C VAL A 78 -4.93 8.79 4.60
N PRO A 79 -4.62 9.84 5.38
CA PRO A 79 -3.47 10.69 5.13
C PRO A 79 -2.14 9.93 5.12
N ALA A 80 -1.13 10.54 4.50
CA ALA A 80 0.24 10.02 4.52
C ALA A 80 0.73 9.73 5.95
N GLY A 81 1.33 8.56 6.14
CA GLY A 81 1.84 8.08 7.44
C GLY A 81 0.76 7.70 8.45
N LYS A 82 -0.52 7.62 8.04
CA LYS A 82 -1.64 7.21 8.90
C LYS A 82 -2.16 5.83 8.51
N GLY A 83 -3.03 5.30 9.35
CA GLY A 83 -3.75 4.06 9.10
C GLY A 83 -5.19 4.15 9.58
N PHE A 84 -6.01 3.19 9.14
CA PHE A 84 -7.40 3.04 9.52
C PHE A 84 -7.64 1.63 10.04
N ARG A 85 -8.36 1.53 11.16
CA ARG A 85 -8.72 0.25 11.79
C ARG A 85 -10.21 -0.02 11.56
N LEU A 86 -10.51 -1.10 10.85
CA LEU A 86 -11.85 -1.62 10.62
C LEU A 86 -12.12 -2.80 11.56
N GLN A 87 -13.08 -2.65 12.48
CA GLN A 87 -13.42 -3.70 13.43
C GLN A 87 -14.47 -4.67 12.85
N PHE A 88 -14.28 -5.96 13.09
CA PHE A 88 -15.22 -7.00 12.67
C PHE A 88 -15.30 -8.11 13.72
N THR A 89 -16.42 -8.85 13.71
CA THR A 89 -16.58 -10.12 14.44
C THR A 89 -16.86 -11.25 13.45
N GLY A 90 -16.52 -12.49 13.80
CA GLY A 90 -16.75 -13.67 12.97
C GLY A 90 -15.46 -14.22 12.36
N ASN A 91 -15.58 -15.01 11.29
CA ASN A 91 -14.45 -15.66 10.64
C ASN A 91 -14.07 -14.94 9.34
N LEU A 92 -12.95 -14.23 9.35
CA LEU A 92 -12.39 -13.56 8.17
C LEU A 92 -11.53 -14.55 7.38
N ASN A 93 -11.92 -14.82 6.14
CA ASN A 93 -11.18 -15.71 5.25
C ASN A 93 -10.07 -14.96 4.50
N ASN A 94 -10.36 -13.73 4.06
CA ASN A 94 -9.43 -12.87 3.35
C ASN A 94 -9.90 -11.41 3.43
N ALA A 95 -9.05 -10.45 3.10
CA ALA A 95 -9.44 -9.07 2.89
C ALA A 95 -8.60 -8.43 1.78
N SER A 96 -9.14 -7.39 1.16
CA SER A 96 -8.41 -6.53 0.23
C SER A 96 -8.78 -5.08 0.45
N ALA A 97 -7.97 -4.17 -0.05
CA ALA A 97 -8.32 -2.76 -0.14
C ALA A 97 -7.97 -2.20 -1.51
N SER A 98 -8.83 -1.34 -2.02
CA SER A 98 -8.58 -0.50 -3.18
C SER A 98 -8.58 0.96 -2.79
N PHE A 99 -7.74 1.77 -3.41
CA PHE A 99 -7.63 3.20 -3.13
C PHE A 99 -6.97 3.92 -4.30
N TYR A 100 -7.03 5.25 -4.28
CA TYR A 100 -6.32 6.10 -5.22
C TYR A 100 -5.29 6.95 -4.49
N THR A 101 -4.35 7.48 -5.25
CA THR A 101 -3.45 8.55 -4.83
C THR A 101 -3.33 9.57 -5.95
N ALA A 102 -2.92 10.79 -5.63
CA ALA A 102 -2.68 11.82 -6.65
C ALA A 102 -1.70 11.36 -7.75
N SER A 103 -0.72 10.50 -7.46
CA SER A 103 0.20 9.95 -8.48
C SER A 103 -0.40 8.81 -9.31
N SER A 104 -1.43 8.13 -8.82
CA SER A 104 -2.08 7.03 -9.54
C SER A 104 -3.06 7.50 -10.62
N GLY A 105 -3.51 8.77 -10.56
CA GLY A 105 -4.55 9.30 -11.44
C GLY A 105 -5.83 8.47 -11.34
N ASN A 106 -6.40 8.07 -12.48
CA ASN A 106 -7.63 7.26 -12.52
C ASN A 106 -7.39 5.75 -12.35
N LYS A 107 -6.20 5.33 -11.88
CA LYS A 107 -5.87 3.90 -11.72
C LYS A 107 -5.91 3.53 -10.24
N PRO A 108 -6.86 2.68 -9.81
CA PRO A 108 -6.87 2.23 -8.43
C PRO A 108 -5.64 1.37 -8.13
N LEU A 109 -5.09 1.57 -6.94
CA LEU A 109 -4.09 0.73 -6.31
C LEU A 109 -4.79 -0.32 -5.45
N TYR A 110 -4.20 -1.51 -5.37
CA TYR A 110 -4.77 -2.64 -4.64
C TYR A 110 -3.76 -3.24 -3.68
N VAL A 111 -4.24 -3.58 -2.49
CA VAL A 111 -3.49 -4.35 -1.50
C VAL A 111 -4.34 -5.50 -1.01
N GLN A 112 -3.71 -6.66 -0.81
CA GLN A 112 -4.34 -7.84 -0.23
C GLN A 112 -3.90 -7.98 1.22
N LEU A 113 -4.73 -8.65 2.01
CA LEU A 113 -4.36 -9.03 3.36
C LEU A 113 -3.08 -9.89 3.33
N LYS A 114 -2.09 -9.47 4.10
CA LYS A 114 -0.84 -10.22 4.32
C LYS A 114 -0.99 -11.23 5.43
#